data_AF-A0A916R126-F1
#
_entry.id   AF-A0A916R126-F1
#
_cell.length_a   1.000
_cell.length_b   1.000
_cell.length_c   1.000
_cell.angle_alpha   90.00
_cell.angle_beta   90.00
_cell.angle_gamma   90.00
#
_symmetry.space_group_name_H-M   'P 1'
#
loop_
_entity.id
_entity.type
_entity.pdbx_description
1 polymer ?
#
loop_
_entity_poly.entity_id
_entity_poly.type
_entity_poly.pdbx_seq_one_letter_code
_entity_poly.pdbx_strand_id
1 'polypeptide(L)'
;MSVSTSQGHIGSLLTSAFFMLAGAATLYDAASYTDRDSQVFPQTVAVILIITAGLSLINRLLRPTDRGGFGPGSWWRRILLVVSMLAACFAMPLIGFLPAGVIAFAGGLIAAMHDKWTVRTVLLYWSSGAVVMVCFFALFKFVLNVPLP
;
A
#
# COMPACT_ATOMS: atom_id res chain seq x y z
N MET A 1 -0.08 -16.48 -28.91
CA MET A 1 -0.06 -15.04 -28.56
C MET A 1 1.19 -14.80 -27.73
N SER A 2 2.24 -14.23 -28.32
CA SER A 2 3.54 -14.01 -27.65
C SER A 2 3.39 -12.86 -26.66
N VAL A 3 3.35 -13.16 -25.36
CA VAL A 3 3.45 -12.15 -24.31
C VAL A 3 4.82 -11.50 -24.45
N SER A 4 4.83 -10.23 -24.86
CA SER A 4 6.04 -9.45 -25.05
C SER A 4 6.82 -9.36 -23.74
N THR A 5 8.03 -9.89 -23.76
CA THR A 5 9.04 -9.94 -22.70
C THR A 5 9.33 -8.57 -22.06
N SER A 6 9.02 -7.46 -22.74
CA SER A 6 9.33 -6.09 -22.29
C SER A 6 8.32 -5.51 -21.27
N GLN A 7 7.05 -5.95 -21.28
CA GLN A 7 5.97 -5.17 -20.68
C GLN A 7 6.10 -4.96 -19.17
N GLY A 8 6.48 -5.99 -18.41
CA GLY A 8 6.46 -5.85 -16.96
C GLY A 8 7.77 -5.46 -16.32
N HIS A 9 8.88 -5.45 -17.07
CA HIS A 9 10.02 -4.63 -16.73
C HIS A 9 9.62 -3.15 -16.72
N ILE A 10 9.03 -2.67 -17.83
CA ILE A 10 8.55 -1.29 -17.96
C ILE A 10 7.49 -0.98 -16.88
N GLY A 11 6.52 -1.87 -16.67
CA GLY A 11 5.48 -1.68 -15.66
C GLY A 11 6.06 -1.45 -14.26
N SER A 12 7.05 -2.24 -13.84
CA SER A 12 7.69 -2.08 -12.54
C SER A 12 8.54 -0.81 -12.41
N LEU A 13 9.17 -0.36 -13.50
CA LEU A 13 9.89 0.92 -13.53
C LEU A 13 8.91 2.09 -13.37
N LEU A 14 7.82 2.07 -14.14
CA LEU A 14 6.80 3.12 -14.10
C LEU A 14 6.14 3.21 -12.72
N THR A 15 5.78 2.08 -12.11
CA THR A 15 5.19 2.10 -10.76
C THR A 15 6.18 2.57 -9.70
N SER A 16 7.44 2.14 -9.76
CA SER A 16 8.47 2.58 -8.81
C SER A 16 8.75 4.08 -8.96
N ALA A 17 8.85 4.59 -10.19
CA ALA A 17 8.98 6.01 -10.46
C ALA A 17 7.77 6.81 -9.98
N PHE A 18 6.55 6.32 -10.24
CA PHE A 18 5.33 6.94 -9.74
C PHE A 18 5.31 7.05 -8.22
N PHE A 19 5.59 5.96 -7.48
CA PHE A 19 5.60 6.01 -6.02
C PHE A 19 6.71 6.89 -5.45
N MET A 20 7.86 6.97 -6.12
CA MET A 20 8.93 7.89 -5.75
C MET A 20 8.49 9.35 -5.92
N LEU A 21 7.86 9.70 -7.04
CA LEU A 21 7.33 11.05 -7.28
C LEU A 21 6.18 11.39 -6.33
N ALA A 22 5.26 10.44 -6.10
CA ALA A 22 4.17 10.61 -5.15
C ALA A 22 4.70 10.85 -3.73
N GLY A 23 5.70 10.08 -3.29
CA GLY A 23 6.35 10.30 -2.00
C GLY A 23 7.03 11.67 -1.92
N ALA A 24 7.72 12.11 -2.98
CA ALA A 24 8.34 13.43 -3.03
C ALA A 24 7.29 14.56 -2.95
N ALA A 25 6.17 14.41 -3.65
CA ALA A 25 5.04 15.34 -3.58
C ALA A 25 4.44 15.39 -2.16
N THR A 26 4.26 14.23 -1.51
CA THR A 26 3.81 14.16 -0.12
C THR A 26 4.80 14.82 0.84
N LEU A 27 6.12 14.68 0.64
CA LEU A 27 7.12 15.39 1.45
C LEU A 27 7.04 16.90 1.27
N TYR A 28 6.88 17.35 0.04
CA TYR A 28 6.74 18.78 -0.27
C TYR A 28 5.49 19.37 0.40
N ASP A 29 4.36 18.66 0.31
CA ASP A 29 3.10 19.06 0.92
C ASP A 29 3.18 19.05 2.45
N ALA A 30 3.67 17.95 3.04
CA ALA A 30 3.80 17.82 4.49
C ALA A 30 4.82 18.80 5.09
N ALA A 31 5.80 19.29 4.33
CA ALA A 31 6.74 20.32 4.79
C ALA A 31 6.05 21.68 5.04
N SER A 32 4.87 21.91 4.47
CA SER A 32 4.10 23.14 4.63
C SER A 32 3.21 23.15 5.89
N TYR A 33 3.09 22.03 6.61
CA TYR A 33 2.21 21.93 7.78
C TYR A 33 2.77 22.75 8.94
N THR A 34 1.93 23.42 9.72
CA THR A 34 2.41 24.29 10.80
C THR A 34 2.77 23.50 12.08
N ASP A 35 2.08 22.39 12.33
CA ASP A 35 2.27 21.57 13.53
C ASP A 35 3.27 20.43 13.29
N ARG A 36 4.35 20.41 14.08
CA ARG A 36 5.42 19.40 13.97
C ARG A 36 4.90 17.97 14.20
N ASP A 37 3.93 17.80 15.07
CA ASP A 37 3.32 16.49 15.36
C ASP A 37 2.51 15.96 14.17
N SER A 38 1.94 16.84 13.37
CA SER A 38 1.21 16.50 12.14
C SER A 38 2.15 16.25 10.94
N GLN A 39 3.41 16.72 11.00
CA GLN A 39 4.41 16.54 9.95
C GLN A 39 5.09 15.16 10.01
N VAL A 40 5.44 14.70 11.21
CA VAL A 40 6.32 13.54 11.38
C VAL A 40 5.73 12.25 10.80
N PHE A 41 4.41 12.10 10.86
CA PHE A 41 3.72 10.92 10.32
C PHE A 41 3.80 10.84 8.79
N PRO A 42 3.22 11.78 8.02
CA PRO A 42 3.25 11.72 6.55
C PRO A 42 4.69 11.77 6.01
N GLN A 43 5.59 12.51 6.66
CA GLN A 43 7.00 12.56 6.25
C GLN A 43 7.70 11.21 6.42
N THR A 44 7.51 10.53 7.56
CA THR A 44 8.13 9.21 7.80
C THR A 44 7.66 8.19 6.77
N VAL A 45 6.35 8.15 6.50
CA VAL A 45 5.77 7.23 5.51
C VAL A 45 6.29 7.56 4.10
N ALA A 46 6.34 8.84 3.73
CA ALA A 46 6.84 9.28 2.43
C ALA A 46 8.33 8.96 2.24
N VAL A 47 9.18 9.14 3.27
CA VAL A 47 10.60 8.75 3.21
C VAL A 47 10.74 7.25 3.00
N ILE A 48 10.03 6.42 3.78
CA ILE A 48 10.08 4.95 3.63
C ILE A 48 9.62 4.55 2.21
N LEU A 49 8.56 5.18 1.70
CA LEU A 49 8.06 4.94 0.34
C LEU A 49 9.11 5.29 -0.71
N ILE A 50 9.75 6.46 -0.63
CA ILE A 50 10.81 6.87 -1.55
C ILE A 50 11.99 5.91 -1.51
N ILE A 51 12.45 5.53 -0.32
CA ILE A 51 13.59 4.61 -0.17
C ILE A 51 13.24 3.26 -0.79
N THR A 52 12.11 2.67 -0.44
CA THR A 52 11.70 1.35 -0.94
C THR A 52 11.42 1.36 -2.45
N ALA A 53 10.78 2.41 -2.97
CA ALA A 53 10.58 2.61 -4.40
C ALA A 53 11.91 2.81 -5.14
N GLY A 54 12.86 3.56 -4.55
CA GLY A 54 14.19 3.75 -5.10
C GLY A 54 15.01 2.47 -5.15
N LEU A 55 15.00 1.69 -4.07
CA LEU A 55 15.63 0.37 -4.05
C LEU A 55 15.02 -0.56 -5.12
N SER A 56 13.69 -0.55 -5.26
CA SER A 56 12.99 -1.31 -6.32
C SER A 56 13.43 -0.86 -7.72
N LEU A 57 13.47 0.45 -7.97
CA LEU A 57 13.89 1.04 -9.25
C LEU A 57 15.34 0.66 -9.59
N ILE A 58 16.27 0.88 -8.65
CA ILE A 58 17.69 0.55 -8.81
C ILE A 58 17.86 -0.95 -9.06
N ASN A 59 17.23 -1.80 -8.25
CA ASN A 59 17.33 -3.25 -8.42
C ASN A 59 16.81 -3.68 -9.80
N ARG A 60 15.75 -3.05 -10.30
CA ARG A 60 15.21 -3.36 -11.63
C ARG A 60 16.10 -2.87 -12.77
N LEU A 61 16.76 -1.73 -12.61
CA LEU A 61 17.75 -1.22 -13.56
C LEU A 61 19.00 -2.10 -13.60
N LEU A 62 19.47 -2.58 -12.43
CA LEU A 62 20.66 -3.44 -12.33
C LEU A 62 20.39 -4.89 -12.74
N ARG A 63 19.18 -5.40 -12.49
CA ARG A 63 18.76 -6.77 -12.81
C ARG A 63 17.41 -6.74 -13.53
N PRO A 64 17.41 -6.44 -14.85
CA PRO A 64 16.21 -6.53 -15.66
C PRO A 64 15.65 -7.95 -15.56
N THR A 65 14.39 -8.07 -15.18
CA THR A 65 13.70 -9.35 -15.12
C THR A 65 12.35 -9.21 -15.81
N ASP A 66 11.93 -10.25 -16.51
CA ASP A 66 10.65 -10.27 -17.26
C ASP A 66 9.55 -10.99 -16.48
N ARG A 67 9.85 -11.43 -15.24
CA ARG A 67 8.91 -12.05 -14.31
C ARG A 67 7.92 -11.07 -13.67
N GLY A 68 8.06 -9.77 -13.93
CA GLY A 68 7.00 -8.79 -13.65
C GLY A 68 6.16 -8.60 -14.90
N GLY A 69 4.88 -8.25 -14.75
CA GLY A 69 3.97 -7.92 -15.85
C GLY A 69 2.51 -8.14 -15.49
N PHE A 70 1.61 -7.75 -16.40
CA PHE A 70 0.21 -8.14 -16.33
C PHE A 70 0.11 -9.65 -16.60
N GLY A 71 0.42 -10.46 -15.57
CA GLY A 71 0.24 -11.91 -15.63
C GLY A 71 -1.22 -12.30 -15.83
N PRO A 72 -1.54 -13.59 -16.03
CA PRO A 72 -2.90 -14.12 -16.20
C PRO A 72 -3.76 -14.06 -14.93
N GLY A 73 -3.54 -13.07 -14.05
CA GLY A 73 -4.38 -12.78 -12.91
C GLY A 73 -5.68 -12.11 -13.34
N SER A 74 -6.77 -12.39 -12.63
CA SER A 74 -8.09 -11.85 -12.96
C SER A 74 -8.16 -10.34 -12.73
N TRP A 75 -8.57 -9.62 -13.78
CA TRP A 75 -8.70 -8.15 -13.78
C TRP A 75 -9.57 -7.61 -12.65
N TRP A 76 -10.63 -8.33 -12.30
CA TRP A 76 -11.51 -7.98 -11.17
C TRP A 76 -10.73 -7.80 -9.86
N ARG A 77 -9.73 -8.63 -9.59
CA ARG A 77 -8.98 -8.58 -8.32
C ARG A 77 -8.02 -7.39 -8.26
N ARG A 78 -7.48 -6.99 -9.41
CA ARG A 78 -6.68 -5.76 -9.54
C ARG A 78 -7.56 -4.53 -9.31
N ILE A 79 -8.74 -4.50 -9.93
CA ILE A 79 -9.71 -3.42 -9.75
C ILE A 79 -10.14 -3.36 -8.29
N LEU A 80 -10.49 -4.49 -7.68
CA LEU A 80 -10.89 -4.56 -6.28
C LEU A 80 -9.81 -4.00 -5.35
N LEU A 81 -8.54 -4.36 -5.57
CA LEU A 81 -7.41 -3.85 -4.79
C LEU A 81 -7.27 -2.32 -4.91
N VAL A 82 -7.34 -1.77 -6.12
CA VAL A 82 -7.23 -0.32 -6.34
C VAL A 82 -8.43 0.40 -5.74
N VAL A 83 -9.64 -0.11 -5.96
CA VAL A 83 -10.87 0.47 -5.42
C VAL A 83 -10.88 0.42 -3.89
N SER A 84 -10.43 -0.67 -3.27
CA SER A 84 -10.39 -0.77 -1.80
C SER A 84 -9.38 0.21 -1.19
N MET A 85 -8.24 0.42 -1.86
CA MET A 85 -7.25 1.42 -1.44
C MET A 85 -7.83 2.84 -1.54
N LEU A 86 -8.44 3.19 -2.67
CA LEU A 86 -9.08 4.50 -2.85
C LEU A 86 -10.24 4.72 -1.88
N ALA A 87 -11.09 3.71 -1.69
CA ALA A 87 -12.20 3.76 -0.75
C ALA A 87 -11.70 4.01 0.68
N ALA A 88 -10.62 3.35 1.10
CA ALA A 88 -10.00 3.62 2.39
C ALA A 88 -9.46 5.05 2.51
N CYS A 89 -8.79 5.58 1.47
CA CYS A 89 -8.31 6.97 1.45
C CYS A 89 -9.46 7.98 1.60
N PHE A 90 -10.57 7.80 0.86
CA PHE A 90 -11.73 8.69 0.95
C PHE A 90 -12.53 8.51 2.24
N ALA A 91 -12.54 7.31 2.82
CA ALA A 91 -13.22 7.02 4.08
C ALA A 91 -12.44 7.58 5.28
N MET A 92 -11.10 7.59 5.22
CA MET A 92 -10.24 8.01 6.33
C MET A 92 -10.61 9.38 6.96
N PRO A 93 -10.88 10.47 6.20
CA PRO A 93 -11.30 11.73 6.81
C PRO A 93 -12.72 11.70 7.42
N LEU A 94 -13.54 10.70 7.09
CA LEU A 94 -14.94 10.59 7.54
C LEU A 94 -15.09 9.67 8.75
N ILE A 95 -14.44 8.50 8.73
CA ILE A 95 -14.61 7.44 9.73
C ILE A 95 -13.32 7.15 10.52
N GLY A 96 -12.24 7.89 10.25
CA GLY A 96 -10.96 7.72 10.92
C GLY A 96 -10.08 6.60 10.33
N PHE A 97 -8.88 6.47 10.89
CA PHE A 97 -7.84 5.57 10.39
C PHE A 97 -8.22 4.09 10.50
N LEU A 98 -8.70 3.65 11.66
CA LEU A 98 -8.86 2.22 11.94
C LEU A 98 -9.98 1.58 11.09
N PRO A 99 -11.20 2.18 10.99
CA PRO A 99 -12.25 1.65 10.13
C PRO A 99 -11.88 1.73 8.63
N ALA A 100 -11.19 2.78 8.19
CA ALA A 100 -10.66 2.87 6.83
C ALA A 100 -9.61 1.77 6.55
N GLY A 101 -8.75 1.47 7.53
CA GLY A 101 -7.80 0.37 7.47
C GLY A 101 -8.46 -1.00 7.30
N VAL A 102 -9.62 -1.22 7.95
CA VAL A 102 -10.42 -2.45 7.75
C VAL A 102 -10.91 -2.56 6.30
N ILE A 103 -11.35 -1.47 5.68
CA ILE A 103 -11.77 -1.46 4.26
C ILE A 103 -10.60 -1.87 3.37
N ALA A 104 -9.43 -1.25 3.55
CA ALA A 104 -8.23 -1.57 2.78
C ALA A 104 -7.81 -3.03 2.97
N PHE A 105 -7.79 -3.50 4.22
CA PHE A 105 -7.38 -4.86 4.55
C PHE A 105 -8.34 -5.92 4.00
N ALA A 106 -9.65 -5.76 4.23
CA ALA A 106 -10.64 -6.71 3.76
C ALA A 106 -10.65 -6.79 2.22
N GLY A 107 -10.64 -5.64 1.54
CA GLY A 107 -10.58 -5.58 0.09
C GLY A 107 -9.28 -6.19 -0.47
N GLY A 108 -8.14 -5.87 0.15
CA GLY A 108 -6.84 -6.44 -0.20
C GLY A 108 -6.76 -7.94 0.04
N LEU A 109 -7.31 -8.44 1.15
CA LEU A 109 -7.34 -9.86 1.48
C LEU A 109 -8.17 -10.64 0.45
N ILE A 110 -9.36 -10.14 0.11
CA ILE A 110 -10.22 -10.75 -0.92
C ILE A 110 -9.53 -10.69 -2.28
N ALA A 111 -8.91 -9.56 -2.62
CA ALA A 111 -8.14 -9.41 -3.85
C ALA A 111 -6.94 -10.36 -3.90
N ALA A 112 -6.30 -10.67 -2.76
CA ALA A 112 -5.11 -11.51 -2.68
C ALA A 112 -5.40 -13.02 -2.55
N MET A 113 -6.58 -13.43 -2.08
CA MET A 113 -6.93 -14.85 -1.89
C MET A 113 -7.17 -15.61 -3.20
N HIS A 114 -6.12 -16.28 -3.72
CA HIS A 114 -6.18 -17.04 -4.99
C HIS A 114 -6.72 -18.46 -4.81
N ASP A 115 -6.68 -18.98 -3.58
CA ASP A 115 -7.05 -20.34 -3.23
C ASP A 115 -8.48 -20.43 -2.68
N LYS A 116 -8.92 -21.66 -2.42
CA LYS A 116 -10.24 -21.92 -1.81
C LYS A 116 -10.29 -21.34 -0.39
N TRP A 117 -11.36 -20.61 -0.11
CA TRP A 117 -11.70 -20.16 1.23
C TRP A 117 -12.06 -21.35 2.11
N THR A 118 -11.14 -21.77 2.97
CA THR A 118 -11.41 -22.72 4.06
C THR A 118 -11.61 -21.98 5.37
N VAL A 119 -12.36 -22.56 6.31
CA VAL A 119 -12.57 -21.96 7.65
C VAL A 119 -11.23 -21.65 8.33
N ARG A 120 -10.24 -22.52 8.19
CA ARG A 120 -8.89 -22.32 8.74
C ARG A 120 -8.21 -21.10 8.11
N THR A 121 -8.28 -20.95 6.80
CA THR A 121 -7.69 -19.82 6.05
C THR A 121 -8.36 -18.49 6.43
N VAL A 122 -9.69 -18.48 6.51
CA VAL A 122 -10.46 -17.31 6.99
C VAL A 122 -9.95 -16.91 8.37
N LEU A 123 -9.94 -17.85 9.32
CA LEU A 123 -9.63 -17.55 10.71
C LEU A 123 -8.18 -17.08 10.90
N LEU A 124 -7.22 -17.71 10.20
CA LEU A 124 -5.82 -17.29 10.23
C LEU A 124 -5.60 -15.89 9.64
N TYR A 125 -6.18 -15.59 8.47
CA TYR A 125 -5.94 -14.30 7.83
C TYR A 125 -6.67 -13.16 8.51
N TRP A 126 -7.90 -13.38 8.96
CA TRP A 126 -8.64 -12.36 9.70
C TRP A 126 -8.03 -12.11 11.08
N SER A 127 -7.59 -13.15 11.80
CA SER A 127 -6.89 -12.95 13.07
C SER A 127 -5.54 -12.25 12.89
N SER A 128 -4.75 -12.63 11.88
CA SER A 128 -3.50 -11.93 11.55
C SER A 128 -3.76 -10.47 11.18
N GLY A 129 -4.80 -10.20 10.39
CA GLY A 129 -5.24 -8.84 10.08
C GLY A 129 -5.62 -8.04 11.31
N ALA A 130 -6.39 -8.62 12.23
CA ALA A 130 -6.77 -7.97 13.48
C ALA A 130 -5.54 -7.63 14.33
N VAL A 131 -4.58 -8.55 14.47
CA VAL A 131 -3.32 -8.31 15.18
C VAL A 131 -2.55 -7.15 14.54
N VAL A 132 -2.38 -7.16 13.21
CA VAL A 132 -1.71 -6.08 12.48
C VAL A 132 -2.40 -4.74 12.71
N MET A 133 -3.74 -4.70 12.65
CA MET A 133 -4.50 -3.46 12.85
C MET A 133 -4.35 -2.91 14.27
N VAL A 134 -4.39 -3.78 15.28
CA VAL A 134 -4.15 -3.38 16.69
C VAL A 134 -2.73 -2.86 16.87
N CYS A 135 -1.72 -3.50 16.28
CA CYS A 135 -0.35 -3.04 16.34
C CYS A 135 -0.17 -1.67 15.67
N PHE A 136 -0.74 -1.42 14.50
CA PHE A 136 -0.69 -0.11 13.84
C PHE A 136 -1.44 0.96 14.63
N PHE A 137 -2.60 0.62 15.20
CA PHE A 137 -3.31 1.53 16.10
C PHE A 137 -2.46 1.91 17.30
N ALA A 138 -1.83 0.94 17.95
CA ALA A 138 -0.93 1.18 19.08
C ALA A 138 0.27 2.03 18.67
N LEU A 139 0.89 1.76 17.52
CA LEU A 139 1.98 2.54 16.97
C LEU A 139 1.55 4.01 16.78
N PHE A 140 0.40 4.23 16.15
CA PHE A 140 -0.08 5.59 15.85
C PHE A 140 -0.50 6.34 17.10
N LYS A 141 -1.18 5.67 18.03
CA LYS A 141 -1.64 6.26 19.27
C LYS A 141 -0.50 6.54 20.26
N PHE A 142 0.39 5.58 20.47
CA PHE A 142 1.38 5.65 21.56
C PHE A 142 2.78 6.09 21.10
N VAL A 143 3.19 5.75 19.88
CA VAL A 143 4.55 6.09 19.39
C VAL A 143 4.52 7.39 18.59
N LEU A 144 3.53 7.53 17.71
CA LEU A 144 3.42 8.70 16.83
C LEU A 144 2.50 9.80 17.38
N ASN A 145 1.86 9.57 18.54
CA ASN A 145 0.96 10.51 19.22
C ASN A 145 -0.11 11.14 18.31
N VAL A 146 -0.57 10.39 17.30
CA VAL A 146 -1.60 10.88 16.37
C VAL A 146 -2.94 10.94 17.12
N PRO A 147 -3.64 12.10 17.10
CA PRO A 147 -4.99 12.21 17.64
C PRO A 147 -5.94 11.44 16.72
N LEU A 148 -6.09 10.15 16.99
CA LEU A 148 -7.04 9.29 16.30
C LEU A 148 -8.44 9.50 16.88
N PRO A 149 -9.50 9.64 16.06
CA PRO A 149 -10.88 9.49 16.52
C PRO A 149 -11.16 8.05 17.00
#